data_AF-A0A850U2Z8-F1
#
_entry.id   AF-A0A850U2Z8-F1
#
_cell.length_a   1.000
_cell.length_b   1.000
_cell.length_c   1.000
_cell.angle_alpha   90.00
_cell.angle_beta   90.00
_cell.angle_gamma   90.00
#
_symmetry.space_group_name_H-M   'P 1'
#
loop_
_entity.id
_entity.type
_entity.pdbx_description
1 polymer ?
#
loop_
_entity_poly.entity_id
_entity_poly.type
_entity_poly.pdbx_seq_one_letter_code
_entity_poly.pdbx_strand_id
1 'polypeptide(L)'
;AGTGVVTQDKAALWTDSRYWTQAERQLDCNWELQRTTWIKSIGLWILEAVPVGGNISLDPFLFSIDTWNSYSQALHGSGRTLLPIETNLVDQVWGDQRPSPASGEIYSLPTAFTGSSWQEKVAGIRQQMEQHVRRPTAVLLSGLEETAWLFNLRGDDIPYNPVFYAYTLLTNTTISLFVDETRLAAAARQSLQAGCPGPLCVELQQYGQVGAHLRGYTQDNVTVWLGTEYTTYGLYSVIPQEKLLEDSYSPVMLAKAVKNIKEQELLRAAHVRDAVAVIQYLLWLEKMVPQGQVDEFSGAQHIDTLRQAQEHSRGPSFQSISASG
;
A
#
# COMPACT_ATOMS: atom_id res chain seq x y z
N ALA A 1 -0.99 7.82 -11.63
CA ALA A 1 -2.23 7.21 -11.12
C ALA A 1 -3.19 7.04 -12.28
N GLY A 2 -4.02 6.00 -12.31
CA GLY A 2 -5.03 5.86 -13.35
C GLY A 2 -5.95 4.67 -13.11
N THR A 3 -7.17 4.76 -13.64
CA THR A 3 -8.14 3.65 -13.61
C THR A 3 -8.58 3.38 -15.03
N GLY A 4 -8.32 2.16 -15.50
CA GLY A 4 -8.76 1.68 -16.82
C GLY A 4 -10.08 0.93 -16.69
N VAL A 5 -11.01 1.19 -17.61
CA VAL A 5 -12.22 0.37 -17.80
C VAL A 5 -12.22 -0.14 -19.23
N VAL A 6 -12.42 -1.45 -19.40
CA VAL A 6 -12.41 -2.13 -20.69
C VAL A 6 -13.71 -2.90 -20.84
N THR A 7 -14.40 -2.70 -21.96
CA THR A 7 -15.55 -3.50 -22.41
C THR A 7 -15.13 -4.34 -23.63
N GLN A 8 -16.09 -5.02 -24.27
CA GLN A 8 -15.80 -5.78 -25.50
C GLN A 8 -15.40 -4.87 -26.68
N ASP A 9 -15.84 -3.62 -26.64
CA ASP A 9 -15.87 -2.69 -27.77
C ASP A 9 -15.20 -1.34 -27.46
N LYS A 10 -14.90 -1.02 -26.20
CA LYS A 10 -14.30 0.25 -25.79
C LYS A 10 -13.29 0.08 -24.66
N ALA A 11 -12.35 1.02 -24.57
CA ALA A 11 -11.46 1.17 -23.43
C ALA A 11 -11.32 2.66 -23.07
N ALA A 12 -11.33 2.96 -21.78
CA ALA A 12 -11.18 4.32 -21.28
C ALA A 12 -10.25 4.36 -20.06
N LEU A 13 -9.44 5.42 -19.97
CA LEU A 13 -8.52 5.66 -18.86
C LEU A 13 -8.85 6.98 -18.16
N TRP A 14 -9.12 6.92 -16.86
CA TRP A 14 -9.29 8.08 -15.99
C TRP A 14 -7.98 8.41 -15.30
N THR A 15 -7.55 9.67 -15.37
CA THR A 15 -6.37 10.13 -14.63
C THR A 15 -6.45 11.62 -14.30
N ASP A 16 -5.66 12.04 -13.30
CA ASP A 16 -5.58 13.42 -12.85
C ASP A 16 -4.63 14.27 -13.71
N SER A 17 -4.68 15.58 -13.50
CA SER A 17 -3.96 16.58 -14.28
C SER A 17 -2.44 16.39 -14.35
N ARG A 18 -1.83 15.67 -13.40
CA ARG A 18 -0.39 15.40 -13.43
C ARG A 18 0.00 14.49 -14.60
N TYR A 19 -0.95 13.74 -15.16
CA TYR A 19 -0.68 12.69 -16.14
C TYR A 19 -1.36 12.90 -17.49
N TRP A 20 -2.10 13.98 -17.74
CA TRP A 20 -2.82 14.15 -19.01
C TRP A 20 -1.89 14.13 -20.23
N THR A 21 -0.85 14.97 -20.24
CA THR A 21 0.14 15.00 -21.33
C THR A 21 0.89 13.68 -21.47
N GLN A 22 1.16 12.99 -20.35
CA GLN A 22 1.79 11.68 -20.38
C GLN A 22 0.86 10.63 -20.99
N ALA A 23 -0.41 10.61 -20.59
CA ALA A 23 -1.41 9.68 -21.08
C ALA A 23 -1.65 9.86 -22.58
N GLU A 24 -1.74 11.10 -23.07
CA GLU A 24 -1.86 11.38 -24.51
C GLU A 24 -0.69 10.85 -25.34
N ARG A 25 0.51 10.77 -24.75
CA ARG A 25 1.72 10.25 -25.41
C ARG A 25 1.83 8.72 -25.33
N GLN A 26 1.24 8.10 -24.31
CA GLN A 26 1.42 6.67 -24.00
C GLN A 26 0.22 5.81 -24.42
N LEU A 27 -0.97 6.40 -24.53
CA LEU A 27 -2.17 5.72 -25.01
C LEU A 27 -2.20 5.69 -26.54
N ASP A 28 -2.62 4.56 -27.09
CA ASP A 28 -2.91 4.45 -28.52
C ASP A 28 -4.37 4.89 -28.82
N CYS A 29 -4.79 4.76 -30.08
CA CYS A 29 -6.13 5.17 -30.51
C CYS A 29 -7.27 4.28 -29.99
N ASN A 30 -6.99 3.17 -29.30
CA ASN A 30 -8.01 2.30 -28.73
C ASN A 30 -8.55 2.84 -27.39
N TRP A 31 -7.88 3.82 -26.79
CA TRP A 31 -8.22 4.35 -25.47
C TRP A 31 -8.84 5.75 -25.52
N GLU A 32 -9.95 5.92 -24.80
CA GLU A 32 -10.50 7.22 -24.48
C GLU A 32 -9.84 7.79 -23.22
N LEU A 33 -9.16 8.93 -23.33
CA LEU A 33 -8.60 9.62 -22.16
C LEU A 33 -9.67 10.47 -21.47
N GLN A 34 -9.92 10.16 -20.20
CA GLN A 34 -10.87 10.87 -19.34
C GLN A 34 -10.11 11.71 -18.30
N ARG A 35 -10.25 13.04 -18.40
CA ARG A 35 -9.47 14.02 -17.62
C ARG A 35 -10.05 14.30 -16.23
N THR A 36 -10.34 13.25 -15.48
CA THR A 36 -10.80 13.30 -14.08
C THR A 36 -10.50 11.98 -13.39
N THR A 37 -10.55 11.95 -12.07
CA THR A 37 -10.43 10.72 -11.26
C THR A 37 -11.72 10.37 -10.53
N TRP A 38 -12.81 11.08 -10.83
CA TRP A 38 -14.05 10.93 -10.07
C TRP A 38 -14.73 9.60 -10.39
N ILE A 39 -14.95 8.77 -9.38
CA ILE A 39 -15.67 7.49 -9.51
C ILE A 39 -17.05 7.68 -10.14
N LYS A 40 -17.74 8.80 -9.86
CA LYS A 40 -19.01 9.13 -10.51
C LYS A 40 -18.89 9.22 -12.04
N SER A 41 -17.80 9.79 -12.56
CA SER A 41 -17.56 9.84 -14.01
C SER A 41 -17.32 8.47 -14.59
N ILE A 42 -16.54 7.62 -13.91
CA ILE A 42 -16.30 6.23 -14.30
C ILE A 42 -17.62 5.45 -14.32
N GLY A 43 -18.44 5.60 -13.26
CA GLY A 43 -19.76 4.99 -13.16
C GLY A 43 -20.69 5.42 -14.29
N LEU A 44 -20.78 6.72 -14.60
CA LEU A 44 -21.59 7.21 -15.72
C LEU A 44 -21.16 6.62 -17.06
N TRP A 45 -19.84 6.53 -17.31
CA TRP A 45 -19.32 5.92 -18.53
C TRP A 45 -19.65 4.42 -18.60
N ILE A 46 -19.54 3.69 -17.47
CA ILE A 46 -19.96 2.29 -17.38
C ILE A 46 -21.45 2.13 -17.69
N LEU A 47 -22.30 3.03 -17.17
CA LEU A 47 -23.74 3.01 -17.43
C LEU A 47 -24.08 3.27 -18.90
N GLU A 48 -23.24 4.02 -19.61
CA GLU A 48 -23.39 4.24 -21.05
C GLU A 48 -22.87 3.05 -21.86
N ALA A 49 -21.71 2.50 -21.50
CA ALA A 49 -21.03 1.45 -22.26
C ALA A 49 -21.61 0.05 -22.04
N VAL A 50 -22.11 -0.24 -20.84
CA VAL A 50 -22.63 -1.58 -20.48
C VAL A 50 -24.17 -1.55 -20.52
N PRO A 51 -24.85 -2.46 -21.23
CA PRO A 51 -26.31 -2.52 -21.26
C PRO A 51 -26.91 -2.97 -19.93
N VAL A 52 -28.20 -2.69 -19.73
CA VAL A 52 -28.98 -3.22 -18.59
C VAL A 52 -28.95 -4.75 -18.61
N GLY A 53 -28.79 -5.37 -17.43
CA GLY A 53 -28.56 -6.81 -17.28
C GLY A 53 -27.10 -7.22 -17.48
N GLY A 54 -26.21 -6.29 -17.84
CA GLY A 54 -24.79 -6.55 -17.99
C GLY A 54 -24.06 -6.70 -16.65
N ASN A 55 -22.96 -7.46 -16.69
CA ASN A 55 -22.06 -7.67 -15.57
C ASN A 55 -20.85 -6.74 -15.67
N ILE A 56 -20.43 -6.20 -14.54
CA ILE A 56 -19.19 -5.45 -14.37
C ILE A 56 -18.36 -6.20 -13.35
N SER A 57 -17.10 -6.46 -13.68
CA SER A 57 -16.21 -7.23 -12.80
C SER A 57 -15.00 -6.42 -12.39
N LEU A 58 -14.65 -6.52 -11.11
CA LEU A 58 -13.46 -5.93 -10.52
C LEU A 58 -12.68 -7.03 -9.79
N ASP A 59 -11.35 -6.97 -9.85
CA ASP A 59 -10.49 -7.80 -9.01
C ASP A 59 -10.59 -7.31 -7.55
N PRO A 60 -11.17 -8.10 -6.63
CA PRO A 60 -11.45 -7.63 -5.28
C PRO A 60 -10.18 -7.34 -4.47
N PHE A 61 -9.00 -7.80 -4.91
CA PHE A 61 -7.72 -7.52 -4.25
C PHE A 61 -7.04 -6.22 -4.73
N LEU A 62 -7.60 -5.55 -5.75
CA LEU A 62 -7.08 -4.28 -6.27
C LEU A 62 -7.87 -3.05 -5.81
N PHE A 63 -9.04 -3.24 -5.19
CA PHE A 63 -9.91 -2.16 -4.74
C PHE A 63 -10.11 -2.21 -3.23
N SER A 64 -10.01 -1.05 -2.59
CA SER A 64 -10.37 -0.90 -1.18
C SER A 64 -11.89 -1.01 -0.99
N ILE A 65 -12.32 -1.22 0.25
CA ILE A 65 -13.74 -1.27 0.62
C ILE A 65 -14.45 0.03 0.20
N ASP A 66 -13.87 1.19 0.50
CA ASP A 66 -14.48 2.49 0.16
C ASP A 66 -14.59 2.69 -1.35
N THR A 67 -13.56 2.28 -2.10
CA THR A 67 -13.57 2.36 -3.56
C THR A 67 -14.62 1.42 -4.15
N TRP A 68 -14.69 0.17 -3.65
CA TRP A 68 -15.68 -0.81 -4.07
C TRP A 68 -17.11 -0.32 -3.80
N ASN A 69 -17.36 0.18 -2.59
CA ASN A 69 -18.66 0.72 -2.18
C ASN A 69 -19.06 1.93 -3.03
N SER A 70 -18.10 2.77 -3.40
CA SER A 70 -18.34 3.90 -4.31
C SER A 70 -18.79 3.44 -5.70
N TYR A 71 -18.18 2.38 -6.25
CA TYR A 71 -18.65 1.78 -7.51
C TYR A 71 -20.01 1.12 -7.37
N SER A 72 -20.23 0.36 -6.30
CA SER A 72 -21.52 -0.25 -5.99
C SER A 72 -22.64 0.80 -5.94
N GLN A 73 -22.39 1.92 -5.26
CA GLN A 73 -23.33 3.04 -5.18
C GLN A 73 -23.57 3.72 -6.53
N ALA A 74 -22.53 3.88 -7.35
CA ALA A 74 -22.66 4.47 -8.68
C ALA A 74 -23.49 3.60 -9.64
N LEU A 75 -23.51 2.29 -9.42
CA LEU A 75 -24.25 1.30 -10.22
C LEU A 75 -25.61 0.93 -9.60
N HIS A 76 -25.89 1.37 -8.38
CA HIS A 76 -27.10 1.01 -7.65
C HIS A 76 -28.37 1.41 -8.41
N GLY A 77 -29.33 0.47 -8.52
CA GLY A 77 -30.60 0.70 -9.21
C GLY A 77 -30.51 0.78 -10.74
N SER A 78 -29.32 0.62 -11.32
CA SER A 78 -29.12 0.70 -12.77
C SER A 78 -29.49 -0.58 -13.55
N GLY A 79 -29.83 -1.66 -12.83
CA GLY A 79 -30.08 -2.98 -13.43
C GLY A 79 -28.82 -3.68 -13.96
N ARG A 80 -27.62 -3.25 -13.56
CA ARG A 80 -26.33 -3.90 -13.83
C ARG A 80 -25.77 -4.51 -12.56
N THR A 81 -24.96 -5.56 -12.69
CA THR A 81 -24.44 -6.30 -11.54
C THR A 81 -22.93 -6.12 -11.42
N LEU A 82 -22.48 -5.61 -10.28
CA LEU A 82 -21.05 -5.58 -9.91
C LEU A 82 -20.66 -6.92 -9.27
N LEU A 83 -19.67 -7.59 -9.84
CA LEU A 83 -19.22 -8.93 -9.42
C LEU A 83 -17.72 -8.94 -9.10
N PRO A 84 -17.30 -9.58 -7.98
CA PRO A 84 -15.90 -9.86 -7.76
C PRO A 84 -15.40 -10.96 -8.68
N ILE A 85 -14.21 -10.78 -9.26
CA ILE A 85 -13.47 -11.84 -9.95
C ILE A 85 -12.06 -11.94 -9.38
N GLU A 86 -11.77 -13.01 -8.64
CA GLU A 86 -10.44 -13.18 -8.03
C GLU A 86 -9.34 -13.50 -9.05
N THR A 87 -9.72 -14.05 -10.21
CA THR A 87 -8.76 -14.27 -11.29
C THR A 87 -8.51 -12.95 -12.02
N ASN A 88 -7.32 -12.37 -11.83
CA ASN A 88 -6.92 -11.19 -12.57
C ASN A 88 -6.79 -11.52 -14.08
N LEU A 89 -7.63 -10.90 -14.90
CA LEU A 89 -7.66 -11.18 -16.34
C LEU A 89 -6.47 -10.59 -17.09
N VAL A 90 -5.83 -9.54 -16.56
CA VAL A 90 -4.59 -9.00 -17.13
C VAL A 90 -3.46 -10.00 -16.96
N ASP A 91 -3.36 -10.63 -15.78
CA ASP A 91 -2.35 -11.65 -15.51
C ASP A 91 -2.44 -12.84 -16.50
N GLN A 92 -3.67 -13.25 -16.87
CA GLN A 92 -3.89 -14.34 -17.82
C GLN A 92 -3.33 -14.05 -19.21
N VAL A 93 -3.46 -12.81 -19.69
CA VAL A 93 -2.93 -12.40 -21.01
C VAL A 93 -1.48 -11.96 -20.96
N TRP A 94 -1.00 -11.49 -19.80
CA TRP A 94 0.40 -11.12 -19.60
C TRP A 94 1.29 -12.37 -19.61
N GLY A 95 0.82 -13.47 -19.02
CA GLY A 95 1.49 -14.77 -19.06
C GLY A 95 2.93 -14.70 -18.57
N ASP A 96 3.84 -15.37 -19.28
CA ASP A 96 5.26 -15.48 -18.91
C ASP A 96 6.04 -14.15 -19.02
N GLN A 97 5.45 -13.11 -19.63
CA GLN A 97 6.09 -11.78 -19.71
C GLN A 97 5.91 -10.97 -18.43
N ARG A 98 5.06 -11.41 -17.49
CA ARG A 98 4.88 -10.76 -16.21
C ARG A 98 6.19 -10.83 -15.41
N PRO A 99 6.75 -9.70 -14.95
CA PRO A 99 7.93 -9.72 -14.10
C PRO A 99 7.66 -10.53 -12.82
N SER A 100 8.67 -11.29 -12.39
CA SER A 100 8.60 -11.99 -11.11
C SER A 100 8.37 -10.99 -9.97
N PRO A 101 7.62 -11.36 -8.92
CA PRO A 101 7.51 -10.56 -7.72
C PRO A 101 8.88 -10.25 -7.13
N ALA A 102 9.00 -9.09 -6.47
CA ALA A 102 10.20 -8.71 -5.75
C ALA A 102 10.54 -9.77 -4.68
N SER A 103 11.84 -10.01 -4.53
CA SER A 103 12.37 -11.08 -3.68
C SER A 103 13.47 -10.58 -2.72
N GLY A 104 13.55 -9.27 -2.47
CA GLY A 104 14.56 -8.72 -1.58
C GLY A 104 14.35 -9.10 -0.12
N GLU A 105 15.36 -8.90 0.71
CA GLU A 105 15.33 -9.33 2.11
C GLU A 105 14.42 -8.43 2.95
N ILE A 106 13.59 -9.04 3.81
CA ILE A 106 12.82 -8.34 4.84
C ILE A 106 13.66 -8.28 6.12
N TYR A 107 13.95 -7.06 6.56
CA TYR A 107 14.89 -6.80 7.66
C TYR A 107 14.28 -5.96 8.77
N SER A 108 14.81 -6.10 9.98
CA SER A 108 14.43 -5.26 11.13
C SER A 108 15.12 -3.91 11.08
N LEU A 109 14.36 -2.84 11.37
CA LEU A 109 14.94 -1.55 11.63
C LEU A 109 15.76 -1.58 12.93
N PRO A 110 17.01 -1.09 12.91
CA PRO A 110 17.80 -0.94 14.13
C PRO A 110 17.09 -0.04 15.14
N THR A 111 17.25 -0.33 16.43
CA THR A 111 16.60 0.43 17.52
C THR A 111 16.95 1.91 17.50
N ALA A 112 18.12 2.27 16.97
CA ALA A 112 18.53 3.66 16.75
C ALA A 112 17.56 4.46 15.84
N PHE A 113 16.83 3.77 14.95
CA PHE A 113 15.87 4.33 13.99
C PHE A 113 14.40 4.11 14.37
N THR A 114 14.14 3.58 15.57
CA THR A 114 12.77 3.33 16.06
C THR A 114 12.56 4.04 17.38
N GLY A 115 11.43 4.72 17.56
CA GLY A 115 11.10 5.35 18.84
C GLY A 115 10.40 4.44 19.85
N SER A 116 9.95 3.27 19.41
CA SER A 116 9.35 2.23 20.26
C SER A 116 9.60 0.85 19.66
N SER A 117 9.66 -0.15 20.53
CA SER A 117 9.70 -1.56 20.15
C SER A 117 8.38 -1.98 19.50
N TRP A 118 8.39 -3.07 18.72
CA TRP A 118 7.17 -3.56 18.12
C TRP A 118 6.20 -4.13 19.16
N GLN A 119 6.73 -4.68 20.26
CA GLN A 119 5.97 -5.20 21.40
C GLN A 119 5.18 -4.08 22.08
N GLU A 120 5.79 -2.91 22.31
CA GLU A 120 5.10 -1.73 22.85
C GLU A 120 4.00 -1.25 21.90
N LYS A 121 4.24 -1.27 20.59
CA LYS A 121 3.21 -0.93 19.59
C LYS A 121 2.04 -1.91 19.65
N VAL A 122 2.30 -3.21 19.66
CA VAL A 122 1.26 -4.25 19.79
C VAL A 122 0.46 -4.07 21.09
N ALA A 123 1.13 -3.80 22.21
CA ALA A 123 0.47 -3.54 23.48
C ALA A 123 -0.44 -2.31 23.40
N GLY A 124 0.02 -1.21 22.79
CA GLY A 124 -0.78 -0.01 22.57
C GLY A 124 -2.00 -0.25 21.68
N ILE A 125 -1.89 -1.08 20.63
CA ILE A 125 -3.04 -1.42 19.77
C ILE A 125 -4.03 -2.32 20.51
N ARG A 126 -3.56 -3.32 21.28
CA ARG A 126 -4.44 -4.14 22.13
C ARG A 126 -5.16 -3.31 23.19
N GLN A 127 -4.49 -2.31 23.77
CA GLN A 127 -5.13 -1.37 24.69
C GLN A 127 -6.24 -0.57 24.00
N GLN A 128 -6.02 -0.11 22.76
CA GLN A 128 -7.07 0.55 21.98
C GLN A 128 -8.25 -0.39 21.70
N MET A 129 -7.99 -1.66 21.37
CA MET A 129 -9.05 -2.66 21.21
C MET A 129 -9.87 -2.84 22.50
N GLU A 130 -9.22 -2.92 23.65
CA GLU A 130 -9.89 -3.06 24.95
C GLU A 130 -10.74 -1.83 25.32
N GLN A 131 -10.22 -0.63 25.05
CA GLN A 131 -10.88 0.64 25.36
C GLN A 131 -12.00 1.01 24.39
N HIS A 132 -11.99 0.45 23.18
CA HIS A 132 -13.01 0.72 22.19
C HIS A 132 -14.39 0.23 22.66
N VAL A 133 -15.44 1.03 22.44
CA VAL A 133 -16.80 0.74 22.95
C VAL A 133 -17.36 -0.60 22.47
N ARG A 134 -16.99 -1.01 21.25
CA ARG A 134 -17.37 -2.31 20.66
C ARG A 134 -16.44 -3.47 21.02
N ARG A 135 -15.33 -3.22 21.73
CA ARG A 135 -14.33 -4.22 22.18
C ARG A 135 -13.96 -5.25 21.09
N PRO A 136 -13.40 -4.83 19.95
CA PRO A 136 -12.99 -5.75 18.90
C PRO A 136 -12.04 -6.82 19.43
N THR A 137 -12.14 -8.03 18.89
CA THR A 137 -11.33 -9.18 19.28
C THR A 137 -10.11 -9.37 18.37
N ALA A 138 -10.13 -8.74 17.20
CA ALA A 138 -9.00 -8.67 16.28
C ALA A 138 -8.91 -7.33 15.54
N VAL A 139 -7.70 -6.99 15.08
CA VAL A 139 -7.41 -5.96 14.08
C VAL A 139 -6.82 -6.64 12.85
N LEU A 140 -7.41 -6.40 11.68
CA LEU A 140 -6.89 -6.84 10.39
C LEU A 140 -6.14 -5.71 9.70
N LEU A 141 -4.90 -5.96 9.29
CA LEU A 141 -4.07 -5.01 8.54
C LEU A 141 -3.83 -5.53 7.12
N SER A 142 -4.11 -4.67 6.16
CA SER A 142 -3.92 -4.89 4.73
C SER A 142 -2.97 -3.88 4.10
N GLY A 143 -2.74 -2.72 4.73
CA GLY A 143 -1.72 -1.77 4.29
C GLY A 143 -0.32 -2.29 4.62
N LEU A 144 0.56 -2.33 3.62
CA LEU A 144 1.92 -2.87 3.76
C LEU A 144 2.73 -2.06 4.78
N GLU A 145 2.53 -0.74 4.81
CA GLU A 145 3.20 0.17 5.72
C GLU A 145 2.69 0.06 7.16
N GLU A 146 1.46 -0.41 7.37
CA GLU A 146 0.92 -0.69 8.71
C GLU A 146 1.67 -1.87 9.33
N THR A 147 1.75 -2.98 8.60
CA THR A 147 2.49 -4.18 9.01
C THR A 147 3.98 -3.87 9.21
N ALA A 148 4.60 -3.16 8.27
CA ALA A 148 6.00 -2.73 8.37
C ALA A 148 6.25 -1.82 9.60
N TRP A 149 5.36 -0.87 9.89
CA TRP A 149 5.49 -0.01 11.06
C TRP A 149 5.24 -0.75 12.37
N LEU A 150 4.22 -1.61 12.43
CA LEU A 150 3.84 -2.36 13.63
C LEU A 150 5.02 -3.22 14.11
N PHE A 151 5.67 -3.95 13.20
CA PHE A 151 6.76 -4.87 13.51
C PHE A 151 8.16 -4.27 13.43
N ASN A 152 8.31 -2.98 13.15
CA ASN A 152 9.60 -2.35 12.87
C ASN A 152 10.39 -3.08 11.77
N LEU A 153 9.71 -3.58 10.74
CA LEU A 153 10.31 -4.27 9.59
C LEU A 153 10.29 -3.39 8.35
N ARG A 154 11.20 -3.63 7.42
CA ARG A 154 11.22 -3.00 6.09
C ARG A 154 11.58 -4.03 5.03
N GLY A 155 11.22 -3.74 3.79
CA GLY A 155 11.56 -4.51 2.60
C GLY A 155 11.67 -3.58 1.41
N ASP A 156 11.64 -4.13 0.21
CA ASP A 156 11.88 -3.41 -1.05
C ASP A 156 10.91 -3.86 -2.17
N ASP A 157 9.72 -4.34 -1.81
CA ASP A 157 8.77 -4.90 -2.78
C ASP A 157 8.21 -3.88 -3.75
N ILE A 158 8.11 -2.63 -3.29
CA ILE A 158 7.57 -1.52 -4.07
C ILE A 158 8.69 -0.51 -4.26
N PRO A 159 9.05 -0.16 -5.51
CA PRO A 159 10.05 0.85 -5.78
C PRO A 159 9.80 2.13 -4.97
N TYR A 160 10.87 2.66 -4.37
CA TYR A 160 10.88 3.87 -3.55
C TYR A 160 10.10 3.79 -2.21
N ASN A 161 9.48 2.65 -1.90
CA ASN A 161 8.67 2.46 -0.71
C ASN A 161 9.22 1.26 0.07
N PRO A 162 9.79 1.47 1.28
CA PRO A 162 10.50 0.41 1.98
C PRO A 162 9.52 -0.54 2.72
N VAL A 163 8.65 -1.21 1.97
CA VAL A 163 7.58 -2.10 2.44
C VAL A 163 7.69 -3.48 1.80
N PHE A 164 6.92 -4.44 2.31
CA PHE A 164 6.89 -5.81 1.81
C PHE A 164 5.45 -6.34 1.82
N TYR A 165 5.11 -7.23 0.89
CA TYR A 165 3.81 -7.87 0.82
C TYR A 165 3.55 -8.70 2.07
N ALA A 166 2.58 -8.25 2.86
CA ALA A 166 2.15 -8.96 4.05
C ALA A 166 0.74 -8.56 4.49
N TYR A 167 0.10 -9.47 5.22
CA TYR A 167 -1.09 -9.20 6.01
C TYR A 167 -0.82 -9.48 7.48
N THR A 168 -1.56 -8.82 8.37
CA THR A 168 -1.48 -9.09 9.81
C THR A 168 -2.87 -9.26 10.39
N LEU A 169 -3.08 -10.34 11.16
CA LEU A 169 -4.23 -10.48 12.04
C LEU A 169 -3.73 -10.42 13.49
N LEU A 170 -3.99 -9.30 14.17
CA LEU A 170 -3.62 -9.09 15.56
C LEU A 170 -4.84 -9.34 16.44
N THR A 171 -4.79 -10.34 17.31
CA THR A 171 -5.84 -10.59 18.31
C THR A 171 -5.39 -10.14 19.70
N ASN A 172 -6.26 -10.28 20.69
CA ASN A 172 -5.93 -10.01 22.09
C ASN A 172 -4.79 -10.90 22.62
N THR A 173 -4.60 -12.10 22.06
CA THR A 173 -3.68 -13.12 22.61
C THR A 173 -2.76 -13.74 21.57
N THR A 174 -2.99 -13.56 20.28
CA THR A 174 -2.18 -14.12 19.18
C THR A 174 -1.86 -13.05 18.15
N ILE A 175 -0.84 -13.32 17.33
CA ILE A 175 -0.41 -12.46 16.24
C ILE A 175 -0.08 -13.37 15.06
N SER A 176 -0.82 -13.24 13.96
CA SER A 176 -0.53 -13.98 12.73
C SER A 176 -0.04 -13.02 11.66
N LEU A 177 1.16 -13.28 11.13
CA LEU A 177 1.80 -12.51 10.07
C LEU A 177 1.86 -13.38 8.81
N PHE A 178 1.15 -12.97 7.77
CA PHE A 178 1.11 -13.65 6.48
C PHE A 178 2.14 -13.02 5.56
N VAL A 179 3.25 -13.71 5.30
CA VAL A 179 4.40 -13.18 4.57
C VAL A 179 5.16 -14.34 3.92
N ASP A 180 6.01 -14.05 2.93
CA ASP A 180 7.01 -15.01 2.49
C ASP A 180 8.14 -15.07 3.52
N GLU A 181 8.07 -16.07 4.40
CA GLU A 181 9.02 -16.24 5.49
C GLU A 181 10.44 -16.61 5.04
N THR A 182 10.62 -17.02 3.78
CA THR A 182 11.96 -17.31 3.23
C THR A 182 12.79 -16.05 3.04
N ARG A 183 12.12 -14.90 2.94
CA ARG A 183 12.73 -13.58 2.76
C ARG A 183 13.09 -12.88 4.08
N LEU A 184 12.65 -13.42 5.22
CA LEU A 184 12.96 -12.83 6.53
C LEU A 184 14.43 -13.05 6.89
N ALA A 185 15.14 -11.94 7.10
CA ALA A 185 16.48 -11.97 7.68
C ALA A 185 16.47 -12.71 9.03
N ALA A 186 17.56 -13.39 9.37
CA ALA A 186 17.66 -14.17 10.61
C ALA A 186 17.34 -13.34 11.86
N ALA A 187 17.83 -12.10 11.92
CA ALA A 187 17.55 -11.18 13.03
C ALA A 187 16.08 -10.76 13.10
N ALA A 188 15.42 -10.60 11.93
CA ALA A 188 14.00 -10.27 11.87
C ALA A 188 13.14 -11.43 12.36
N ARG A 189 13.40 -12.65 11.85
CA ARG A 189 12.72 -13.87 12.31
C ARG A 189 12.92 -14.06 13.82
N GLN A 190 14.14 -13.92 14.32
CA GLN A 190 14.42 -14.02 15.75
C GLN A 190 13.66 -12.98 16.57
N SER A 191 13.60 -11.72 16.12
CA SER A 191 12.88 -10.65 16.81
C SER A 191 11.38 -10.94 16.95
N LEU A 192 10.77 -11.48 15.89
CA LEU A 192 9.35 -11.85 15.85
C LEU A 192 9.02 -13.06 16.74
N GLN A 193 9.97 -13.98 16.91
CA GLN A 193 9.78 -15.24 17.63
C GLN A 193 10.36 -15.24 19.06
N ALA A 194 11.05 -14.17 19.47
CA ALA A 194 11.68 -14.08 20.80
C ALA A 194 10.70 -14.25 21.97
N GLY A 195 9.41 -13.95 21.77
CA GLY A 195 8.34 -14.10 22.75
C GLY A 195 7.57 -15.42 22.70
N CYS A 196 8.07 -16.44 21.98
CA CYS A 196 7.37 -17.71 21.77
C CYS A 196 7.67 -18.77 22.86
N PRO A 197 6.67 -19.53 23.33
CA PRO A 197 5.23 -19.32 23.12
C PRO A 197 4.71 -18.18 24.00
N GLY A 198 3.70 -17.44 23.52
CA GLY A 198 3.10 -16.36 24.31
C GLY A 198 2.35 -15.35 23.45
N PRO A 199 1.74 -14.32 24.06
CA PRO A 199 0.95 -13.31 23.35
C PRO A 199 1.79 -12.37 22.48
N LEU A 200 3.12 -12.43 22.60
CA LEU A 200 4.09 -11.75 21.75
C LEU A 200 4.83 -12.74 20.84
N CYS A 201 4.29 -13.94 20.65
CA CYS A 201 4.76 -14.85 19.63
C CYS A 201 4.09 -14.49 18.31
N VAL A 202 4.88 -14.16 17.29
CA VAL A 202 4.35 -13.95 15.93
C VAL A 202 4.36 -15.26 15.18
N GLU A 203 3.16 -15.73 14.83
CA GLU A 203 2.94 -16.91 14.01
C GLU A 203 3.12 -16.53 12.54
N LEU A 204 4.18 -17.06 11.93
CA LEU A 204 4.45 -16.87 10.50
C LEU A 204 3.56 -17.81 9.69
N GLN A 205 2.86 -17.26 8.71
CA GLN A 205 1.96 -17.97 7.80
C GLN A 205 2.31 -17.61 6.36
N GLN A 206 2.05 -18.52 5.42
CA GLN A 206 2.21 -18.20 3.99
C GLN A 206 1.27 -17.07 3.57
N TYR A 207 1.76 -16.14 2.75
CA TYR A 207 1.01 -14.95 2.30
C TYR A 207 -0.42 -15.26 1.82
N GLY A 208 -0.58 -16.29 0.97
CA GLY A 208 -1.88 -16.68 0.40
C GLY A 208 -2.86 -17.34 1.38
N GLN A 209 -2.44 -17.67 2.62
CA GLN A 209 -3.30 -18.36 3.60
C GLN A 209 -4.19 -17.40 4.41
N VAL A 210 -4.03 -16.08 4.25
CA VAL A 210 -4.80 -15.07 4.99
C VAL A 210 -6.30 -15.27 4.88
N GLY A 211 -6.83 -15.56 3.69
CA GLY A 211 -8.28 -15.72 3.48
C GLY A 211 -8.83 -16.97 4.19
N ALA A 212 -8.11 -18.09 4.13
CA ALA A 212 -8.51 -19.32 4.80
C ALA A 212 -8.42 -19.18 6.33
N HIS A 213 -7.36 -18.55 6.83
CA HIS A 213 -7.20 -18.29 8.25
C HIS A 213 -8.30 -17.36 8.79
N LEU A 214 -8.59 -16.28 8.05
CA LEU A 214 -9.64 -15.33 8.41
C LEU A 214 -11.02 -16.01 8.44
N ARG A 215 -11.36 -16.86 7.46
CA ARG A 215 -12.60 -17.67 7.47
C ARG A 215 -12.73 -18.53 8.72
N GLY A 216 -11.63 -19.15 9.13
CA GLY A 216 -11.57 -19.97 10.35
C GLY A 216 -11.80 -19.12 11.60
N TYR A 217 -11.07 -18.02 11.73
CA TYR A 217 -11.21 -17.07 12.85
C TYR A 217 -12.63 -16.52 12.96
N THR A 218 -13.27 -16.22 11.83
CA THR A 218 -14.63 -15.69 11.79
C THR A 218 -15.72 -16.76 11.95
N GLN A 219 -15.41 -18.03 12.25
CA GLN A 219 -16.44 -18.99 12.68
C GLN A 219 -16.88 -18.71 14.13
N ASP A 220 -15.97 -18.25 14.97
CA ASP A 220 -16.23 -17.95 16.38
C ASP A 220 -16.99 -16.61 16.56
N ASN A 221 -17.42 -16.33 17.79
CA ASN A 221 -18.03 -15.06 18.14
C ASN A 221 -16.95 -13.97 18.29
N VAL A 222 -16.61 -13.33 17.17
CA VAL A 222 -15.51 -12.37 17.06
C VAL A 222 -16.00 -11.05 16.46
N THR A 223 -15.24 -9.98 16.72
CA THR A 223 -15.39 -8.68 16.05
C THR A 223 -14.06 -8.27 15.45
N VAL A 224 -14.00 -8.11 14.13
CA VAL A 224 -12.80 -7.76 13.38
C VAL A 224 -12.81 -6.27 13.06
N TRP A 225 -11.83 -5.55 13.59
CA TRP A 225 -11.61 -4.12 13.33
C TRP A 225 -10.69 -3.92 12.13
N LEU A 226 -11.11 -3.07 11.18
CA LEU A 226 -10.33 -2.76 9.99
C LEU A 226 -10.55 -1.32 9.52
N GLY A 227 -9.62 -0.84 8.69
CA GLY A 227 -9.73 0.43 7.97
C GLY A 227 -10.28 0.23 6.56
N THR A 228 -11.31 0.98 6.15
CA THR A 228 -11.97 0.86 4.84
C THR A 228 -11.17 1.45 3.68
N GLU A 229 -10.26 2.39 3.95
CA GLU A 229 -9.48 3.09 2.92
C GLU A 229 -8.47 2.17 2.20
N TYR A 230 -7.83 1.26 2.94
CA TYR A 230 -6.72 0.43 2.44
C TYR A 230 -6.97 -1.08 2.50
N THR A 231 -8.01 -1.52 3.21
CA THR A 231 -8.36 -2.95 3.21
C THR A 231 -9.01 -3.33 1.90
N THR A 232 -8.46 -4.35 1.25
CA THR A 232 -8.98 -4.87 -0.02
C THR A 232 -10.35 -5.52 0.17
N TYR A 233 -11.24 -5.36 -0.82
CA TYR A 233 -12.57 -5.98 -0.80
C TYR A 233 -12.47 -7.52 -0.74
N GLY A 234 -11.40 -8.10 -1.29
CA GLY A 234 -11.15 -9.54 -1.27
C GLY A 234 -11.08 -10.12 0.14
N LEU A 235 -10.38 -9.46 1.06
CA LEU A 235 -10.36 -9.89 2.46
C LEU A 235 -11.62 -9.48 3.22
N TYR A 236 -12.15 -8.31 2.92
CA TYR A 236 -13.38 -7.81 3.52
C TYR A 236 -14.56 -8.76 3.33
N SER A 237 -14.80 -9.18 2.09
CA SER A 237 -15.94 -10.02 1.69
C SER A 237 -15.95 -11.41 2.34
N VAL A 238 -14.82 -11.82 2.92
CA VAL A 238 -14.67 -13.08 3.66
C VAL A 238 -15.23 -12.98 5.08
N ILE A 239 -15.32 -11.76 5.65
CA ILE A 239 -15.79 -11.52 7.01
C ILE A 239 -17.32 -11.31 6.99
N PRO A 240 -18.10 -12.04 7.81
CA PRO A 240 -19.54 -11.79 7.95
C PRO A 240 -19.84 -10.35 8.42
N GLN A 241 -20.87 -9.74 7.84
CA GLN A 241 -21.20 -8.32 8.05
C GLN A 241 -21.40 -7.96 9.52
N GLU A 242 -22.03 -8.84 10.29
CA GLU A 242 -22.29 -8.67 11.71
C GLU A 242 -21.02 -8.72 12.59
N LYS A 243 -19.91 -9.23 12.06
CA LYS A 243 -18.61 -9.33 12.74
C LYS A 243 -17.68 -8.18 12.41
N LEU A 244 -18.08 -7.26 11.54
CA LEU A 244 -17.26 -6.14 11.11
C LEU A 244 -17.36 -4.94 12.06
N LEU A 245 -16.20 -4.37 12.37
CA LEU A 245 -16.02 -3.03 12.92
C LEU A 245 -15.21 -2.22 11.91
N GLU A 246 -15.88 -1.29 11.25
CA GLU A 246 -15.30 -0.48 10.17
C GLU A 246 -15.02 0.94 10.69
N ASP A 247 -13.82 1.43 10.40
CA ASP A 247 -13.45 2.85 10.44
C ASP A 247 -12.77 3.21 9.12
N SER A 248 -12.60 4.50 8.79
CA SER A 248 -11.85 4.90 7.60
C SER A 248 -10.41 4.37 7.62
N TYR A 249 -9.78 4.35 8.80
CA TYR A 249 -8.41 3.92 8.99
C TYR A 249 -8.30 2.96 10.18
N SER A 250 -7.39 1.99 10.09
CA SER A 250 -7.13 1.09 11.22
C SER A 250 -6.51 1.86 12.41
N PRO A 251 -6.56 1.30 13.64
CA PRO A 251 -5.87 1.89 14.79
C PRO A 251 -4.35 1.99 14.57
N VAL A 252 -3.76 1.11 13.76
CA VAL A 252 -2.32 1.14 13.45
C VAL A 252 -1.99 2.30 12.53
N MET A 253 -2.83 2.53 11.51
CA MET A 253 -2.69 3.68 10.61
C MET A 253 -2.77 5.00 11.36
N LEU A 254 -3.74 5.14 12.27
CA LEU A 254 -3.89 6.33 13.11
C LEU A 254 -2.72 6.50 14.07
N ALA A 255 -2.29 5.43 14.74
CA ALA A 255 -1.15 5.47 15.67
C ALA A 255 0.15 5.89 14.96
N LYS A 256 0.45 5.34 13.78
CA LYS A 256 1.66 5.71 13.03
C LYS A 256 1.60 7.12 12.47
N ALA A 257 0.43 7.73 12.32
CA ALA A 257 0.31 9.09 11.79
C ALA A 257 0.98 10.10 12.75
N VAL A 258 0.85 9.90 14.06
CA VAL A 258 1.45 10.75 15.10
C VAL A 258 2.84 10.24 15.46
N LYS A 259 3.88 10.94 15.01
CA LYS A 259 5.28 10.53 15.25
C LYS A 259 5.68 10.79 16.70
N ASN A 260 6.32 9.81 17.33
CA ASN A 260 6.90 10.01 18.66
C ASN A 260 8.14 10.93 18.58
N ILE A 261 8.63 11.38 19.75
CA ILE A 261 9.74 12.35 19.84
C ILE A 261 10.98 11.86 19.07
N LYS A 262 11.35 10.58 19.21
CA LYS A 262 12.50 9.99 18.53
C LYS A 262 12.33 9.96 17.02
N GLU A 263 11.16 9.56 16.52
CA GLU A 263 10.84 9.59 15.09
C GLU A 263 10.90 11.02 14.52
N GLN A 264 10.42 12.01 15.27
CA GLN A 264 10.50 13.42 14.86
C GLN A 264 11.95 13.92 14.79
N GLU A 265 12.79 13.58 15.77
CA GLU A 265 14.21 13.91 15.77
C GLU A 265 14.94 13.28 14.58
N LEU A 266 14.67 12.00 14.31
CA LEU A 266 15.24 11.29 13.15
C LEU A 266 14.80 11.91 11.83
N LEU A 267 13.52 12.30 11.71
CA LEU A 267 13.02 13.01 10.53
C LEU A 267 13.73 14.35 10.35
N ARG A 268 13.89 15.16 11.40
CA ARG A 268 14.64 16.43 11.32
C ARG A 268 16.08 16.20 10.87
N ALA A 269 16.77 15.21 11.44
CA ALA A 269 18.13 14.87 11.07
C ALA A 269 18.23 14.41 9.59
N ALA A 270 17.26 13.61 9.11
CA ALA A 270 17.19 13.21 7.71
C ALA A 270 16.98 14.41 6.77
N HIS A 271 16.11 15.35 7.13
CA HIS A 271 15.88 16.56 6.34
C HIS A 271 17.12 17.47 6.29
N VAL A 272 17.89 17.56 7.38
CA VAL A 272 19.16 18.31 7.39
C VAL A 272 20.16 17.70 6.42
N ARG A 273 20.31 16.36 6.41
CA ARG A 273 21.19 15.68 5.44
C ARG A 273 20.71 15.85 4.00
N ASP A 274 19.40 15.74 3.76
CA ASP A 274 18.83 15.95 2.42
C ASP A 274 19.06 17.39 1.94
N ALA A 275 18.90 18.39 2.82
CA ALA A 275 19.15 19.79 2.50
C ALA A 275 20.60 20.03 2.07
N VAL A 276 21.58 19.36 2.68
CA VAL A 276 22.99 19.43 2.25
C VAL A 276 23.15 18.93 0.81
N ALA A 277 22.55 17.77 0.48
CA ALA A 277 22.59 17.23 -0.89
C ALA A 277 21.93 18.19 -1.90
N VAL A 278 20.78 18.77 -1.54
CA VAL A 278 20.07 19.75 -2.39
C VAL A 278 20.88 21.03 -2.59
N ILE A 279 21.52 21.57 -1.54
CA ILE A 279 22.37 22.77 -1.67
C ILE A 279 23.57 22.49 -2.58
N GLN A 280 24.23 21.33 -2.43
CA GLN A 280 25.32 20.91 -3.32
C GLN A 280 24.86 20.79 -4.77
N TYR A 281 23.68 20.21 -4.99
CA TYR A 281 23.06 20.09 -6.31
C TYR A 281 22.79 21.45 -6.96
N LEU A 282 22.20 22.40 -6.21
CA LEU A 282 21.91 23.74 -6.72
C LEU A 282 23.20 24.51 -7.09
N LEU A 283 24.25 24.42 -6.24
CA LEU A 283 25.56 25.01 -6.54
C LEU A 283 26.25 24.38 -7.75
N TRP A 284 26.04 23.07 -7.97
CA TRP A 284 26.53 22.38 -9.16
C TRP A 284 25.78 22.85 -10.42
N LEU A 285 24.45 22.95 -10.37
CA LEU A 285 23.64 23.44 -11.48
C LEU A 285 24.04 24.85 -11.91
N GLU A 286 24.23 25.78 -10.95
CA GLU A 286 24.65 27.16 -11.24
C GLU A 286 25.95 27.23 -12.07
N LYS A 287 26.85 26.27 -11.87
CA LYS A 287 28.13 26.20 -12.59
C LYS A 287 28.01 25.49 -13.94
N MET A 288 27.22 24.43 -14.01
CA MET A 288 27.23 23.50 -15.14
C MET A 288 26.18 23.83 -16.20
N VAL A 289 25.04 24.41 -15.81
CA VAL A 289 23.98 24.81 -16.74
C VAL A 289 24.48 25.85 -17.76
N PRO A 290 25.21 26.92 -17.37
CA PRO A 290 25.76 27.88 -18.34
C PRO A 290 26.76 27.28 -19.34
N GLN A 291 27.34 26.13 -19.01
CA GLN A 291 28.27 25.41 -19.88
C GLN A 291 27.56 24.48 -20.87
N GLY A 292 26.23 24.33 -20.78
CA GLY A 292 25.45 23.43 -21.64
C GLY A 292 25.71 21.95 -21.37
N GLN A 293 26.15 21.59 -20.17
CA GLN A 293 26.54 20.21 -19.81
C GLN A 293 25.48 19.47 -18.99
N VAL A 294 24.30 20.04 -18.80
CA VAL A 294 23.23 19.47 -17.99
C VAL A 294 21.96 19.36 -18.83
N ASP A 295 21.42 18.16 -18.88
CA ASP A 295 20.06 17.86 -19.32
C ASP A 295 19.22 17.37 -18.13
N GLU A 296 17.93 17.14 -18.38
CA GLU A 296 16.98 16.70 -17.34
C GLU A 296 17.43 15.39 -16.68
N PHE A 297 17.92 14.43 -17.48
CA PHE A 297 18.34 13.12 -17.02
C PHE A 297 19.59 13.17 -16.14
N SER A 298 20.65 13.83 -16.61
CA SER A 298 21.90 14.03 -15.87
C SER A 298 21.68 14.85 -14.59
N GLY A 299 20.78 15.84 -14.60
CA GLY A 299 20.35 16.56 -13.40
C GLY A 299 19.72 15.63 -12.36
N ALA A 300 18.74 14.81 -12.76
CA ALA A 300 18.10 13.83 -11.88
C ALA A 300 19.10 12.81 -11.29
N GLN A 301 19.99 12.27 -12.14
CA GLN A 301 21.03 11.34 -11.69
C GLN A 301 22.01 12.01 -10.70
N HIS A 302 22.34 13.28 -10.90
CA HIS A 302 23.27 13.98 -10.03
C HIS A 302 22.69 14.20 -8.62
N ILE A 303 21.45 14.67 -8.50
CA ILE A 303 20.81 14.81 -7.18
C ILE A 303 20.65 13.47 -6.48
N ASP A 304 20.29 12.41 -7.21
CA ASP A 304 20.17 11.06 -6.64
C ASP A 304 21.52 10.56 -6.12
N THR A 305 22.61 10.83 -6.85
CA THR A 305 23.98 10.50 -6.40
C THR A 305 24.36 11.25 -5.12
N LEU A 306 24.07 12.55 -5.05
CA LEU A 306 24.36 13.38 -3.87
C LEU A 306 23.56 12.92 -2.64
N ARG A 307 22.29 12.54 -2.83
CA ARG A 307 21.44 11.95 -1.79
C ARG A 307 21.93 10.57 -1.36
N GLN A 308 22.34 9.73 -2.30
CA GLN A 308 22.87 8.40 -2.01
C GLN A 308 24.15 8.46 -1.18
N ALA A 309 24.96 9.51 -1.35
CA ALA A 309 26.17 9.74 -0.57
C ALA A 309 25.90 10.20 0.88
N GLN A 310 24.67 10.62 1.22
CA GLN A 310 24.34 11.03 2.58
C GLN A 310 24.29 9.83 3.54
N GLU A 311 24.66 10.07 4.80
CA GLU A 311 24.63 9.05 5.84
C GLU A 311 23.23 8.45 6.01
N HIS A 312 23.17 7.12 6.07
CA HIS A 312 21.97 6.29 6.19
C HIS A 312 21.00 6.37 5.00
N SER A 313 21.42 6.92 3.86
CA SER A 313 20.60 6.96 2.66
C SER A 313 20.22 5.56 2.18
N ARG A 314 18.96 5.41 1.76
CA ARG A 314 18.39 4.19 1.18
C ARG A 314 17.87 4.43 -0.24
N GLY A 315 18.36 5.47 -0.89
CA GLY A 315 17.91 5.89 -2.21
C GLY A 315 16.72 6.86 -2.17
N PRO A 316 16.20 7.23 -3.33
CA PRO A 316 15.12 8.20 -3.46
C PRO A 316 13.77 7.65 -2.98
N SER A 317 12.88 8.54 -2.52
CA SER A 317 11.53 8.20 -2.06
C SER A 317 10.47 8.27 -3.17
N PHE A 318 10.85 8.71 -4.36
CA PHE A 318 10.10 8.63 -5.62
C PHE A 318 11.07 8.91 -6.78
N GLN A 319 10.68 8.58 -8.02
CA GLN A 319 11.50 8.91 -9.18
C GLN A 319 11.71 10.43 -9.27
N SER A 320 12.97 10.88 -9.23
CA SER A 320 13.32 12.30 -9.29
C SER A 320 12.74 12.96 -10.54
N ILE A 321 11.95 14.02 -10.32
CA ILE A 321 11.38 14.84 -11.39
C ILE A 321 12.36 15.97 -11.66
N SER A 322 13.00 15.91 -12.83
CA SER A 322 13.90 16.95 -13.34
C SER A 322 13.34 17.39 -14.69
N ALA A 323 12.94 18.65 -14.79
CA ALA A 323 12.26 19.19 -15.96
C ALA A 323 12.76 20.60 -16.27
N SER A 324 13.00 20.89 -17.56
CA SER A 324 13.40 22.20 -18.08
C SER A 324 12.44 22.63 -19.18
N GLY A 325 12.09 23.92 -19.22
CA GLY A 325 11.13 24.49 -20.17
C GLY A 325 11.39 25.96 -20.45
#